data_AF-A7VSQ2-F1
#
_entry.id   AF-A7VSQ2-F1
#
_cell.length_a   1.000
_cell.length_b   1.000
_cell.length_c   1.000
_cell.angle_alpha   90.00
_cell.angle_beta   90.00
_cell.angle_gamma   90.00
#
_symmetry.space_group_name_H-M   'P 1'
#
loop_
_entity.id
_entity.type
_entity.pdbx_description
1 polymer ?
#
loop_
_entity_poly.entity_id
_entity_poly.type
_entity_poly.pdbx_seq_one_letter_code
_entity_poly.pdbx_strand_id
1 'polypeptide(L)'
;MIQGLVAIFLASILTENYILSKFLGICPFLGVSKKVNTAVGMSVAVTFVMVLATAVTWPIYTYLLVPNDLAYLQTIVFILIIAALVQLVEIVLRKYIPSLYNALGIYLPLITTNCAVLGVTMLVLEKGAADPTFGYLQSLVNAFGSGIGFLVAMVIFAGVRQKMEACDIPETMKGLPITLVAASLVAVSFLGFQGLVDGLLG
;
A
#
# COMPACT_ATOMS: atom_id res chain seq x y z
N MET A 1 4.19 13.12 -22.59
CA MET A 1 3.00 12.66 -21.82
C MET A 1 3.12 11.21 -21.37
N ILE A 2 3.26 10.23 -22.27
CA ILE A 2 3.37 8.79 -21.91
C ILE A 2 4.66 8.48 -21.11
N GLN A 3 5.80 9.08 -21.47
CA GLN A 3 7.05 8.90 -20.72
C GLN A 3 6.98 9.46 -19.29
N GLY A 4 6.22 10.53 -19.04
CA GLY A 4 6.01 11.08 -17.70
C GLY A 4 5.11 10.20 -16.83
N LEU A 5 4.08 9.56 -17.40
CA LEU A 5 3.26 8.58 -16.68
C LEU A 5 4.06 7.32 -16.33
N VAL A 6 4.87 6.82 -17.25
CA VAL A 6 5.72 5.64 -17.02
C VAL A 6 6.83 5.94 -16.01
N ALA A 7 7.41 7.15 -16.05
CA ALA A 7 8.35 7.64 -15.05
C ALA A 7 7.72 7.74 -13.66
N ILE A 8 6.51 8.31 -13.53
CA ILE A 8 5.76 8.38 -12.26
C ILE A 8 5.35 6.99 -11.79
N PHE A 9 5.01 6.08 -12.70
CA PHE A 9 4.64 4.71 -12.39
C PHE A 9 5.84 3.90 -11.88
N LEU A 10 6.98 3.98 -12.55
CA LEU A 10 8.25 3.38 -12.10
C LEU A 10 8.76 4.03 -10.82
N ALA A 11 8.63 5.35 -10.67
CA ALA A 11 9.03 6.05 -9.45
C ALA A 11 8.13 5.69 -8.25
N SER A 12 6.81 5.58 -8.46
CA SER A 12 5.87 5.15 -7.42
C SER A 12 6.05 3.68 -7.04
N ILE A 13 6.49 2.84 -7.99
CA ILE A 13 6.79 1.41 -7.77
C ILE A 13 8.16 1.22 -7.07
N LEU A 14 9.20 1.98 -7.43
CA LEU A 14 10.58 1.75 -6.98
C LEU A 14 11.16 2.80 -6.02
N THR A 15 10.97 4.11 -6.23
CA THR A 15 11.59 5.16 -5.40
C THR A 15 10.71 5.67 -4.26
N GLU A 16 9.40 5.79 -4.46
CA GLU A 16 8.43 6.15 -3.42
C GLU A 16 7.70 4.93 -2.87
N ASN A 17 8.43 3.84 -2.65
CA ASN A 17 7.84 2.66 -2.05
C ASN A 17 7.39 2.97 -0.60
N TYR A 18 6.08 3.08 -0.40
CA TYR A 18 5.44 3.43 0.87
C TYR A 18 5.83 2.45 2.00
N ILE A 19 6.17 1.21 1.67
CA ILE A 19 6.48 0.17 2.67
C ILE A 19 7.95 0.14 3.04
N LEU A 20 8.83 0.37 2.05
CA LEU A 20 10.27 0.21 2.23
C LEU A 20 10.99 1.53 2.52
N SER A 21 10.45 2.67 2.04
CA SER A 21 11.01 4.00 2.31
C SER A 21 10.23 4.80 3.34
N LYS A 22 8.92 4.55 3.50
CA LYS A 22 8.05 5.28 4.47
C LYS A 22 7.58 4.39 5.63
N PHE A 23 7.89 3.08 5.62
CA PHE A 23 7.50 2.13 6.67
C PHE A 23 5.98 2.06 6.95
N LEU A 24 5.16 2.34 5.94
CA LEU A 24 3.70 2.25 6.03
C LEU A 24 3.20 0.86 5.64
N GLY A 25 2.20 0.33 6.37
CA GLY A 25 1.56 -0.96 6.04
C GLY A 25 2.23 -2.19 6.64
N ILE A 26 3.00 -2.03 7.72
CA ILE A 26 3.66 -3.14 8.43
C ILE A 26 2.65 -4.12 9.06
N CYS A 27 1.46 -3.65 9.44
CA CYS A 27 0.45 -4.45 10.13
C CYS A 27 -0.01 -5.67 9.30
N PRO A 28 -0.51 -5.52 8.05
CA PRO A 28 -0.84 -6.66 7.20
C PRO A 28 0.42 -7.41 6.73
N PHE A 29 1.56 -6.71 6.64
CA PHE A 29 2.83 -7.29 6.22
C PHE A 29 3.34 -8.36 7.20
N LEU A 30 3.26 -8.13 8.50
CA LEU A 30 3.64 -9.13 9.51
C LEU A 30 2.55 -10.19 9.72
N GLY A 31 1.28 -9.85 9.51
CA GLY A 31 0.15 -10.75 9.73
C GLY A 31 -0.04 -11.82 8.64
N VAL A 32 0.08 -11.45 7.35
CA VAL A 32 -0.40 -12.28 6.23
C VAL A 32 0.73 -12.82 5.34
N SER A 33 1.99 -12.55 5.66
CA SER A 33 3.17 -12.96 4.87
C SER A 33 3.62 -14.41 5.03
N LYS A 34 2.90 -15.26 5.78
CA LYS A 34 3.29 -16.67 5.97
C LYS A 34 3.15 -17.51 4.69
N LYS A 35 2.18 -17.20 3.83
CA LYS A 35 1.95 -17.91 2.56
C LYS A 35 1.90 -16.91 1.42
N VAL A 36 2.60 -17.23 0.33
CA VAL A 36 2.61 -16.37 -0.86
C VAL A 36 1.20 -16.18 -1.43
N ASN A 37 0.39 -17.25 -1.48
CA ASN A 37 -0.99 -17.18 -1.99
C ASN A 37 -1.88 -16.21 -1.20
N THR A 38 -1.76 -16.17 0.14
CA THR A 38 -2.54 -15.24 0.97
C THR A 38 -1.99 -13.82 0.89
N ALA A 39 -0.66 -13.67 0.81
CA ALA A 39 -0.01 -12.38 0.66
C ALA A 39 -0.40 -11.69 -0.66
N VAL A 40 -0.46 -12.43 -1.77
CA VAL A 40 -0.93 -11.92 -3.07
C VAL A 40 -2.39 -11.48 -2.96
N GLY A 41 -3.26 -12.33 -2.42
CA GLY A 41 -4.68 -12.02 -2.25
C GLY A 41 -4.93 -10.76 -1.42
N MET A 42 -4.19 -10.60 -0.32
CA MET A 42 -4.25 -9.37 0.51
C MET A 42 -3.79 -8.14 -0.27
N SER A 43 -2.67 -8.25 -0.99
CA SER A 43 -2.07 -7.12 -1.70
C SER A 43 -2.94 -6.63 -2.85
N VAL A 44 -3.62 -7.55 -3.56
CA VAL A 44 -4.58 -7.19 -4.61
C VAL A 44 -5.79 -6.48 -4.01
N ALA A 45 -6.35 -6.98 -2.91
CA ALA A 45 -7.46 -6.32 -2.22
C ALA A 45 -7.08 -4.90 -1.73
N VAL A 46 -5.89 -4.76 -1.13
CA VAL A 46 -5.37 -3.46 -0.68
C VAL A 46 -5.15 -2.51 -1.85
N THR A 47 -4.59 -2.98 -2.97
CA THR A 47 -4.39 -2.16 -4.19
C THR A 47 -5.71 -1.64 -4.73
N PHE A 48 -6.74 -2.50 -4.78
CA PHE A 48 -8.07 -2.11 -5.21
C PHE A 48 -8.67 -1.02 -4.31
N VAL A 49 -8.57 -1.19 -2.99
CA VAL A 49 -9.03 -0.19 -2.01
C VAL A 49 -8.22 1.11 -2.13
N MET A 50 -6.90 1.06 -2.35
CA MET A 50 -6.07 2.26 -2.54
C MET A 50 -6.50 3.09 -3.75
N VAL A 51 -6.76 2.44 -4.88
CA VAL A 51 -7.20 3.12 -6.10
C VAL A 51 -8.60 3.71 -5.91
N LEU A 52 -9.54 2.94 -5.37
CA LEU A 52 -10.90 3.43 -5.11
C LEU A 52 -10.93 4.56 -4.07
N ALA A 53 -10.16 4.43 -2.99
CA ALA A 53 -10.06 5.47 -1.98
C ALA A 53 -9.53 6.75 -2.60
N THR A 54 -8.44 6.69 -3.37
CA THR A 54 -7.87 7.85 -4.06
C THR A 54 -8.87 8.45 -5.07
N ALA A 55 -9.61 7.62 -5.80
CA ALA A 55 -10.63 8.05 -6.75
C ALA A 55 -11.74 8.89 -6.10
N VAL A 56 -12.08 8.59 -4.84
CA VAL A 56 -13.16 9.23 -4.08
C VAL A 56 -12.64 10.39 -3.23
N THR A 57 -11.48 10.25 -2.59
CA THR A 57 -10.91 11.30 -1.73
C THR A 57 -10.42 12.50 -2.52
N TRP A 58 -9.92 12.31 -3.75
CA TRP A 58 -9.44 13.41 -4.61
C TRP A 58 -10.53 14.47 -4.90
N PRO A 59 -11.70 14.11 -5.47
CA PRO A 59 -12.75 15.10 -5.73
C PRO A 59 -13.34 15.67 -4.43
N ILE A 60 -13.46 14.88 -3.36
CA ILE A 60 -13.97 15.37 -2.07
C ILE A 60 -13.03 16.42 -1.47
N TYR A 61 -11.72 16.20 -1.58
CA TYR A 61 -10.75 17.16 -1.11
C TYR A 61 -10.80 18.47 -1.91
N THR A 62 -10.68 18.38 -3.24
CA THR A 62 -10.61 19.54 -4.13
C THR A 62 -11.92 20.34 -4.19
N TYR A 63 -13.08 19.69 -4.25
CA TYR A 63 -14.37 20.37 -4.44
C TYR A 63 -15.10 20.68 -3.13
N LEU A 64 -14.77 20.01 -2.03
CA LEU A 64 -15.54 20.15 -0.78
C LEU A 64 -14.70 20.72 0.37
N LEU A 65 -13.49 20.19 0.61
CA LEU A 65 -12.68 20.62 1.76
C LEU A 65 -11.96 21.94 1.53
N VAL A 66 -11.33 22.10 0.36
CA VAL A 66 -10.59 23.33 0.00
C VAL A 66 -11.49 24.57 -0.02
N PRO A 67 -12.68 24.59 -0.66
CA PRO A 67 -13.51 25.80 -0.71
C PRO A 67 -14.21 26.14 0.62
N ASN A 68 -14.24 25.22 1.60
CA ASN A 68 -14.88 25.45 2.89
C ASN A 68 -13.86 25.72 4.03
N ASP A 69 -12.55 25.82 3.73
CA ASP A 69 -11.48 26.01 4.75
C ASP A 69 -11.43 24.89 5.83
N LEU A 70 -11.96 23.71 5.52
CA LEU A 70 -12.08 22.56 6.45
C LEU A 70 -10.92 21.56 6.29
N ALA A 71 -9.78 22.00 5.78
CA ALA A 71 -8.63 21.14 5.51
C ALA A 71 -8.15 20.34 6.73
N TYR A 72 -8.33 20.87 7.95
CA TYR A 72 -7.94 20.17 9.19
C TYR A 72 -8.71 18.85 9.43
N LEU A 73 -9.91 18.70 8.87
CA LEU A 73 -10.75 17.51 9.02
C LEU A 73 -10.42 16.38 8.03
N GLN A 74 -9.47 16.60 7.12
CA GLN A 74 -9.14 15.65 6.03
C GLN A 74 -8.91 14.22 6.53
N THR A 75 -8.18 14.05 7.64
CA THR A 75 -7.82 12.74 8.18
C THR A 75 -9.06 11.96 8.61
N ILE A 76 -9.98 12.61 9.32
CA ILE A 76 -11.21 11.99 9.82
C ILE A 76 -12.10 11.61 8.64
N VAL A 77 -12.27 12.52 7.68
CA VAL A 77 -13.08 12.29 6.48
C VAL A 77 -12.51 11.12 5.67
N PHE A 78 -11.19 11.03 5.49
CA PHE A 78 -10.58 9.94 4.73
C PHE A 78 -10.72 8.60 5.42
N ILE A 79 -10.56 8.53 6.74
CA ILE A 79 -10.78 7.29 7.49
C ILE A 79 -12.22 6.80 7.33
N LEU A 80 -13.22 7.71 7.41
CA LEU A 80 -14.63 7.35 7.21
C LEU A 80 -14.91 6.85 5.79
N ILE A 81 -14.35 7.50 4.77
CA ILE A 81 -14.49 7.07 3.37
C ILE A 81 -13.87 5.69 3.18
N ILE A 82 -12.64 5.48 3.67
CA ILE A 82 -11.94 4.19 3.56
C ILE A 82 -12.74 3.10 4.29
N ALA A 83 -13.25 3.37 5.50
CA ALA A 83 -14.05 2.43 6.25
C ALA A 83 -15.31 1.99 5.49
N ALA A 84 -16.05 2.95 4.89
CA ALA A 84 -17.22 2.66 4.08
C ALA A 84 -16.87 1.83 2.83
N LEU A 85 -15.77 2.15 2.14
CA LEU A 85 -15.31 1.44 0.95
C LEU A 85 -14.86 0.01 1.28
N VAL A 86 -14.09 -0.19 2.34
CA VAL A 86 -13.66 -1.52 2.76
C VAL A 86 -14.84 -2.38 3.18
N GLN A 87 -15.84 -1.80 3.85
CA GLN A 87 -17.07 -2.52 4.20
C GLN A 87 -17.80 -3.04 2.95
N LEU A 88 -17.87 -2.22 1.89
CA LEU A 88 -18.42 -2.64 0.60
C LEU A 88 -17.59 -3.78 0.00
N VAL A 89 -16.26 -3.65 0.03
CA VAL A 89 -15.33 -4.68 -0.48
C VAL A 89 -15.49 -5.99 0.30
N GLU A 90 -15.68 -5.96 1.61
CA GLU A 90 -15.91 -7.15 2.44
C GLU A 90 -17.15 -7.93 1.98
N ILE A 91 -18.26 -7.24 1.74
CA ILE A 91 -19.51 -7.84 1.27
C ILE A 91 -19.32 -8.47 -0.12
N VAL A 92 -18.60 -7.79 -1.01
CA VAL A 92 -18.29 -8.28 -2.36
C VAL A 92 -17.40 -9.53 -2.29
N LEU A 93 -16.32 -9.52 -1.49
CA LEU A 93 -15.42 -10.67 -1.35
C LEU A 93 -16.15 -11.89 -0.77
N ARG A 94 -17.02 -11.69 0.22
CA ARG A 94 -17.82 -12.77 0.81
C ARG A 94 -18.73 -13.45 -0.21
N LYS A 95 -19.25 -12.71 -1.18
CA LYS A 95 -20.18 -13.23 -2.20
C LYS A 95 -19.46 -13.85 -3.41
N TYR A 96 -18.41 -13.22 -3.92
CA TYR A 96 -17.76 -13.65 -5.17
C TYR A 96 -16.57 -14.59 -4.95
N ILE A 97 -15.83 -14.47 -3.83
CA ILE A 97 -14.58 -15.21 -3.59
C ILE A 97 -14.53 -15.75 -2.15
N PRO A 98 -15.34 -16.77 -1.81
CA PRO A 98 -15.40 -17.32 -0.45
C PRO A 98 -14.08 -17.95 0.01
N SER A 99 -13.25 -18.46 -0.91
CA SER A 99 -11.92 -19.01 -0.59
C SER A 99 -10.98 -17.95 -0.02
N LEU A 100 -11.00 -16.73 -0.57
CA LEU A 100 -10.18 -15.61 -0.13
C LEU A 100 -10.72 -15.02 1.18
N TYR A 101 -12.05 -14.91 1.31
CA TYR A 101 -12.70 -14.47 2.54
C TYR A 101 -12.38 -15.40 3.73
N ASN A 102 -12.38 -16.72 3.53
CA ASN A 102 -12.02 -17.67 4.59
C ASN A 102 -10.54 -17.57 5.00
N ALA A 103 -9.65 -17.23 4.07
CA ALA A 103 -8.23 -17.09 4.34
C ALA A 103 -7.87 -15.73 4.99
N LEU A 104 -8.62 -14.67 4.69
CA LEU A 104 -8.33 -13.30 5.14
C LEU A 104 -9.36 -12.71 6.11
N GLY A 105 -10.45 -13.39 6.46
CA GLY A 105 -11.61 -12.81 7.15
C GLY A 105 -11.28 -11.93 8.36
N ILE A 106 -10.33 -12.36 9.20
CA ILE A 106 -9.88 -11.60 10.39
C ILE A 106 -9.03 -10.36 10.01
N TYR A 107 -8.37 -10.40 8.86
CA TYR A 107 -7.49 -9.35 8.34
C TYR A 107 -8.20 -8.34 7.42
N LEU A 108 -9.45 -8.58 7.02
CA LEU A 108 -10.22 -7.60 6.22
C LEU A 108 -10.41 -6.26 6.95
N PRO A 109 -10.79 -6.25 8.25
CA PRO A 109 -10.85 -5.01 9.02
C PRO A 109 -9.49 -4.28 9.12
N LEU A 110 -8.37 -5.01 9.06
CA LEU A 110 -7.02 -4.40 9.05
C LEU A 110 -6.74 -3.58 7.79
N ILE A 111 -7.54 -3.70 6.73
CA ILE A 111 -7.41 -2.85 5.54
C ILE A 111 -7.85 -1.42 5.87
N THR A 112 -8.88 -1.23 6.71
CA THR A 112 -9.38 0.11 7.08
C THR A 112 -8.36 0.94 7.85
N THR A 113 -7.61 0.28 8.72
CA THR A 113 -6.56 0.88 9.56
C THR A 113 -5.18 0.76 8.94
N ASN A 114 -5.09 0.38 7.66
CA ASN A 114 -3.82 0.26 6.98
C ASN A 114 -3.22 1.64 6.70
N CYS A 115 -2.11 1.94 7.37
CA CYS A 115 -1.40 3.20 7.23
C CYS A 115 -0.98 3.47 5.78
N ALA A 116 -0.71 2.44 4.97
CA ALA A 116 -0.39 2.61 3.55
C ALA A 116 -1.57 3.16 2.74
N VAL A 117 -2.80 2.73 3.02
CA VAL A 117 -3.99 3.20 2.31
C VAL A 117 -4.24 4.68 2.60
N LEU A 118 -4.16 5.07 3.88
CA LEU A 118 -4.29 6.47 4.31
C LEU A 118 -3.13 7.34 3.81
N GLY A 119 -1.90 6.82 3.83
CA GLY A 119 -0.73 7.56 3.38
C GLY A 119 -0.75 7.86 1.87
N VAL A 120 -1.19 6.90 1.05
CA VAL A 120 -1.34 7.10 -0.41
C VAL A 120 -2.34 8.21 -0.71
N THR A 121 -3.50 8.22 -0.07
CA THR A 121 -4.52 9.25 -0.33
C THR A 121 -4.07 10.64 0.10
N MET A 122 -3.35 10.77 1.23
CA MET A 122 -2.79 12.06 1.66
C MET A 122 -1.65 12.54 0.76
N LEU A 123 -0.68 11.68 0.44
CA LEU A 123 0.50 12.07 -0.35
C LEU A 123 0.14 12.45 -1.78
N VAL A 124 -0.85 11.78 -2.37
CA VAL A 124 -1.37 12.14 -3.70
C VAL A 124 -1.99 13.55 -3.69
N LEU A 125 -2.65 13.95 -2.61
CA LEU A 125 -3.23 15.27 -2.47
C LEU A 125 -2.18 16.34 -2.22
N GLU A 126 -1.18 16.05 -1.38
CA GLU A 126 -0.05 16.95 -1.12
C GLU A 126 0.75 17.21 -2.40
N LYS A 127 0.97 16.17 -3.23
CA LYS A 127 1.56 16.31 -4.58
C LYS A 127 0.70 17.13 -5.52
N GLY A 128 -0.63 16.92 -5.52
CA GLY A 128 -1.55 17.72 -6.33
C GLY A 128 -1.63 19.19 -5.90
N ALA A 129 -1.35 19.49 -4.63
CA ALA A 129 -1.27 20.85 -4.12
C ALA A 129 0.06 21.54 -4.47
N ALA A 130 1.16 20.79 -4.50
CA ALA A 130 2.48 21.29 -4.89
C ALA A 130 2.60 21.49 -6.42
N ASP A 131 2.02 20.59 -7.22
CA ASP A 131 2.08 20.62 -8.68
C ASP A 131 0.67 20.66 -9.31
N PRO A 132 0.25 21.79 -9.91
CA PRO A 132 -1.05 21.90 -10.59
C PRO A 132 -1.22 20.95 -11.79
N THR A 133 -0.13 20.37 -12.29
CA THR A 133 -0.11 19.39 -13.37
C THR A 133 -0.46 17.97 -12.90
N PHE A 134 -0.50 17.70 -11.59
CA PHE A 134 -0.95 16.41 -11.04
C PHE A 134 -2.48 16.32 -11.07
N GLY A 135 -3.01 15.96 -12.24
CA GLY A 135 -4.44 15.77 -12.45
C GLY A 135 -4.98 14.46 -11.85
N TYR A 136 -6.31 14.31 -11.87
CA TYR A 136 -7.05 13.13 -11.39
C TYR A 136 -6.51 11.80 -11.94
N LEU A 137 -6.16 11.77 -13.24
CA LEU A 137 -5.64 10.57 -13.87
C LEU A 137 -4.26 10.16 -13.30
N GLN A 138 -3.42 11.15 -12.99
CA GLN A 138 -2.08 10.94 -12.44
C GLN A 138 -2.14 10.42 -11.01
N SER A 139 -3.08 10.95 -10.22
CA SER A 139 -3.41 10.48 -8.87
C SER A 139 -3.79 9.00 -8.84
N LEU A 140 -4.64 8.56 -9.77
CA LEU A 140 -5.06 7.16 -9.89
C LEU A 140 -3.90 6.24 -10.30
N VAL A 141 -3.09 6.69 -11.27
CA VAL A 141 -1.90 5.94 -11.72
C VAL A 141 -0.87 5.82 -10.60
N ASN A 142 -0.66 6.88 -9.80
CA ASN A 142 0.22 6.84 -8.64
C ASN A 142 -0.31 5.87 -7.56
N ALA A 143 -1.61 5.92 -7.23
CA ALA A 143 -2.21 4.99 -6.28
C ALA A 143 -2.12 3.52 -6.75
N PHE A 144 -2.31 3.28 -8.05
CA PHE A 144 -2.15 1.94 -8.64
C PHE A 144 -0.69 1.47 -8.61
N GLY A 145 0.26 2.34 -8.94
CA GLY A 145 1.70 2.07 -8.83
C GLY A 145 2.11 1.75 -7.39
N SER A 146 1.59 2.51 -6.42
CA SER A 146 1.82 2.29 -4.99
C SER A 146 1.30 0.93 -4.51
N GLY A 147 0.11 0.52 -4.98
CA GLY A 147 -0.45 -0.79 -4.68
C GLY A 147 0.35 -1.95 -5.30
N ILE A 148 0.87 -1.78 -6.52
CA ILE A 148 1.78 -2.75 -7.13
C ILE A 148 3.09 -2.82 -6.33
N GLY A 149 3.64 -1.69 -5.90
CA GLY A 149 4.79 -1.65 -4.99
C GLY A 149 4.52 -2.43 -3.70
N PHE A 150 3.30 -2.33 -3.16
CA PHE A 150 2.86 -3.13 -2.01
C PHE A 150 2.82 -4.63 -2.31
N LEU A 151 2.29 -5.02 -3.46
CA LEU A 151 2.25 -6.41 -3.89
C LEU A 151 3.65 -6.99 -4.04
N VAL A 152 4.57 -6.28 -4.72
CA VAL A 152 5.95 -6.73 -4.93
C VAL A 152 6.67 -6.92 -3.60
N ALA A 153 6.60 -5.93 -2.70
CA ALA A 153 7.23 -6.01 -1.38
C ALA A 153 6.67 -7.19 -0.55
N MET A 154 5.34 -7.39 -0.57
CA MET A 154 4.69 -8.48 0.14
C MET A 154 5.08 -9.86 -0.40
N VAL A 155 5.15 -10.03 -1.72
CA VAL A 155 5.53 -11.30 -2.34
C VAL A 155 6.98 -11.65 -2.05
N ILE A 156 7.89 -10.69 -2.16
CA ILE A 156 9.31 -10.89 -1.83
C ILE A 156 9.46 -11.29 -0.37
N PHE A 157 8.81 -10.57 0.55
CA PHE A 157 8.90 -10.88 1.96
C PHE A 157 8.25 -12.22 2.33
N ALA A 158 7.12 -12.57 1.70
CA ALA A 158 6.51 -13.89 1.89
C ALA A 158 7.43 -15.02 1.43
N GLY A 159 8.17 -14.82 0.33
CA GLY A 159 9.19 -15.76 -0.13
C GLY A 159 10.37 -15.90 0.85
N VAL A 160 10.87 -14.79 1.39
CA VAL A 160 11.92 -14.80 2.43
C VAL A 160 11.45 -15.53 3.68
N ARG A 161 10.23 -15.24 4.14
CA ARG A 161 9.64 -15.85 5.32
C ARG A 161 9.44 -17.35 5.15
N GLN A 162 8.97 -17.79 3.99
CA GLN A 162 8.80 -19.21 3.68
C GLN A 162 10.14 -19.96 3.64
N LYS A 163 11.22 -19.32 3.15
CA LYS A 163 12.58 -19.90 3.21
C LYS A 163 13.10 -19.99 4.64
N MET A 164 12.84 -18.98 5.46
CA MET A 164 13.31 -18.98 6.85
C MET A 164 12.66 -20.07 7.71
N GLU A 165 11.41 -20.45 7.42
CA GLU A 165 10.76 -21.56 8.11
C GLU A 165 11.47 -22.91 7.89
N ALA A 166 12.25 -23.04 6.82
CA ALA A 166 13.08 -24.22 6.54
C ALA A 166 14.51 -24.14 7.15
N CYS A 167 14.90 -22.99 7.72
CA CYS A 167 16.20 -22.81 8.35
C CYS A 167 16.15 -23.19 9.84
N ASP A 168 17.30 -23.61 10.38
CA ASP A 168 17.40 -23.96 11.80
C ASP A 168 17.57 -22.68 12.64
N ILE A 169 16.47 -22.24 13.25
CA ILE A 169 16.40 -20.99 14.02
C ILE A 169 16.47 -21.33 15.51
N PRO A 170 17.31 -20.65 16.32
CA PRO A 170 17.32 -20.81 17.78
C PRO A 170 15.92 -20.54 18.37
N GLU A 171 15.50 -21.33 19.35
CA GLU A 171 14.12 -21.30 19.87
C GLU A 171 13.68 -19.92 20.36
N THR A 172 14.59 -19.14 20.92
CA THR A 172 14.34 -17.77 21.40
C THR A 172 14.01 -16.76 20.30
N MET A 173 14.39 -17.03 19.04
CA MET A 173 14.15 -16.13 17.92
C MET A 173 13.00 -16.56 17.00
N LYS A 174 12.39 -17.73 17.24
CA LYS A 174 11.29 -18.23 16.41
C LYS A 174 10.09 -17.28 16.44
N GLY A 175 9.47 -17.07 15.27
CA GLY A 175 8.25 -16.25 15.15
C GLY A 175 8.55 -14.77 14.86
N LEU A 176 7.97 -13.86 15.65
CA LEU A 176 8.00 -12.42 15.39
C LEU A 176 9.43 -11.82 15.36
N PRO A 177 10.35 -12.16 16.30
CA PRO A 177 11.67 -11.54 16.36
C PRO A 177 12.46 -11.73 15.07
N ILE A 178 12.55 -12.96 14.58
CA ILE A 178 13.30 -13.21 13.34
C ILE A 178 12.59 -12.62 12.11
N THR A 179 11.25 -12.55 12.09
CA THR A 179 10.55 -11.88 10.99
C THR A 179 10.84 -10.39 10.93
N LEU A 180 11.04 -9.72 12.07
CA LEU A 180 11.44 -8.32 12.11
C LEU A 180 12.89 -8.13 11.65
N VAL A 181 13.81 -9.02 12.02
CA VAL A 181 15.20 -8.99 11.53
C VAL A 181 15.25 -9.24 10.01
N ALA A 182 14.46 -10.18 9.51
CA ALA A 182 14.37 -10.40 8.08
C ALA A 182 13.74 -9.21 7.35
N ALA A 183 12.72 -8.59 7.95
CA ALA A 183 12.10 -7.40 7.38
C ALA A 183 13.08 -6.22 7.30
N SER A 184 13.94 -6.03 8.32
CA SER A 184 14.96 -4.99 8.29
C SER A 184 16.04 -5.27 7.24
N LEU A 185 16.50 -6.52 7.09
CA LEU A 185 17.45 -6.90 6.04
C LEU A 185 16.86 -6.69 4.63
N VAL A 186 15.60 -7.06 4.43
CA VAL A 186 14.89 -6.77 3.18
C VAL A 186 14.78 -5.26 2.97
N ALA A 187 14.42 -4.48 3.98
CA ALA A 187 14.36 -3.01 3.88
C ALA A 187 15.72 -2.40 3.46
N VAL A 188 16.82 -2.85 4.06
CA VAL A 188 18.18 -2.40 3.69
C VAL A 188 18.51 -2.73 2.23
N SER A 189 18.12 -3.91 1.74
CA SER A 189 18.34 -4.26 0.33
C SER A 189 17.59 -3.34 -0.65
N PHE A 190 16.46 -2.79 -0.22
CA PHE A 190 15.66 -1.87 -1.04
C PHE A 190 16.18 -0.43 -1.04
N LEU A 191 16.94 0.00 -0.04
CA LEU A 191 17.62 1.30 -0.05
C LEU A 191 18.60 1.42 -1.23
N GLY A 192 19.15 0.32 -1.72
CA GLY A 192 20.00 0.29 -2.91
C GLY A 192 19.28 0.73 -4.20
N PHE A 193 17.95 0.70 -4.24
CA PHE A 193 17.16 1.14 -5.39
C PHE A 193 16.82 2.64 -5.37
N GLN A 194 17.07 3.36 -4.27
CA GLN A 194 16.73 4.78 -4.16
C GLN A 194 17.46 5.66 -5.19
N GLY A 195 18.62 5.23 -5.70
CA GLY A 195 19.37 5.95 -6.75
C GLY A 195 19.12 5.47 -8.19
N LEU A 196 18.35 4.39 -8.38
CA LEU A 196 18.14 3.82 -9.72
C LEU A 196 17.25 4.72 -10.60
N VAL A 197 16.28 5.42 -9.98
CA VAL A 197 15.30 6.23 -10.71
C VAL A 197 15.89 7.57 -11.15
N ASP A 198 16.74 8.19 -10.32
CA ASP A 198 17.48 9.41 -10.71
C ASP A 198 18.44 9.14 -11.87
N GLY A 199 19.05 7.96 -11.92
CA GLY A 199 19.93 7.55 -13.02
C GLY A 199 19.21 7.09 -14.30
N LEU A 200 17.91 6.80 -14.24
CA LEU A 200 17.12 6.31 -15.38
C LEU A 200 16.23 7.41 -15.99
N LEU A 201 16.02 8.51 -15.26
CA LEU A 201 15.22 9.68 -15.68
C LEU A 201 16.02 10.97 -15.86
N GLY A 202 17.32 10.98 -15.54
CA GLY A 202 18.27 12.04 -15.92
C GLY A 202 18.84 11.83 -17.32
#